data_AF-A0A938VMW9-F1
#
_entry.id   AF-A0A938VMW9-F1
#
_cell.length_a   1.000
_cell.length_b   1.000
_cell.length_c   1.000
_cell.angle_alpha   90.00
_cell.angle_beta   90.00
_cell.angle_gamma   90.00
#
_symmetry.space_group_name_H-M   'P 1'
#
loop_
_entity.id
_entity.type
_entity.pdbx_description
1 polymer ?
#
loop_
_entity_poly.entity_id
_entity_poly.type
_entity_poly.pdbx_seq_one_letter_code
_entity_poly.pdbx_strand_id
1 'polypeptide(L)'
;MLSTRVTVETIDGRTDTLGALHKADARRLYSVSQQKELEWREKRRIRDLEEARAAAGGVQVMAPSAPMPGVPPPAADDPVERLAKAKAMRDKGLISEAEYETLKAKIVGQL
;
A
#
# COMPACT_ATOMS: atom_id res chain seq x y z
N MET A 1 -13.20 4.77 45.42
CA MET A 1 -13.48 5.29 44.06
C MET A 1 -12.42 4.74 43.11
N LEU A 2 -12.79 4.01 42.06
CA LEU A 2 -11.86 3.60 41.00
C LEU A 2 -11.67 4.79 40.05
N SER A 3 -10.49 5.41 40.04
CA SER A 3 -10.14 6.44 39.06
C SER A 3 -9.27 5.82 37.97
N THR A 4 -9.59 6.10 36.71
CA THR A 4 -8.76 5.70 35.57
C THR A 4 -7.81 6.84 35.22
N ARG A 5 -6.57 6.48 34.90
CA ARG A 5 -5.50 7.41 34.53
C ARG A 5 -4.90 6.98 33.20
N VAL A 6 -4.56 7.96 32.37
CA VAL A 6 -3.86 7.78 31.10
C VAL A 6 -2.57 8.58 31.17
N THR A 7 -1.48 7.94 30.76
CA THR A 7 -0.16 8.55 30.70
C THR A 7 0.27 8.59 29.25
N VAL A 8 0.78 9.72 28.79
CA VAL A 8 1.32 9.91 27.45
C VAL A 8 2.77 10.35 27.59
N GLU A 9 3.66 9.66 26.88
CA GLU A 9 5.06 10.04 26.78
C GLU A 9 5.30 10.63 25.39
N THR A 10 5.82 11.84 25.35
CA THR A 10 6.22 12.54 24.13
C THR A 10 7.60 12.08 23.71
N ILE A 11 7.92 12.23 22.42
CA ILE A 11 9.19 11.86 21.79
C ILE A 11 10.42 12.48 22.51
N ASP A 12 10.23 13.64 23.14
CA ASP A 12 11.26 14.35 23.91
C ASP A 12 11.42 13.82 25.36
N GLY A 13 10.80 12.68 25.69
CA GLY A 13 10.81 12.05 27.01
C GLY A 13 9.88 12.71 28.05
N ARG A 14 9.14 13.74 27.65
CA ARG A 14 8.18 14.40 28.55
C ARG A 14 6.97 13.50 28.77
N THR A 15 6.61 13.28 30.03
CA THR A 15 5.44 12.49 30.39
C THR A 15 4.31 13.40 30.89
N ASP A 16 3.16 13.34 30.24
CA ASP A 16 1.92 14.00 30.66
C ASP A 16 0.91 12.97 31.15
N THR A 17 0.19 13.32 32.23
CA THR A 17 -0.74 12.40 32.89
C THR A 17 -2.12 13.03 33.01
N LEU A 18 -3.14 12.35 32.48
CA LEU A 18 -4.54 12.72 32.64
C LEU A 18 -5.21 11.78 33.65
N GLY A 19 -5.61 12.30 34.81
CA GLY A 19 -6.30 11.55 35.87
C GLY A 19 -7.82 11.74 35.88
N ALA A 20 -8.49 10.97 36.74
CA ALA A 20 -9.93 11.10 37.03
C ALA A 20 -10.85 10.95 35.79
N LEU A 21 -10.41 10.16 34.79
CA LEU A 21 -11.25 9.84 33.64
C LEU A 21 -12.41 8.95 34.08
N HIS A 22 -13.62 9.28 33.62
CA HIS A 22 -14.74 8.36 33.74
C HIS A 22 -14.50 7.13 32.88
N LYS A 23 -15.07 5.99 33.29
CA LYS A 23 -14.93 4.70 32.59
C LYS A 23 -15.31 4.79 31.11
N ALA A 24 -16.35 5.55 30.78
CA ALA A 24 -16.81 5.76 29.40
C ALA A 24 -15.75 6.50 28.56
N ASP A 25 -15.17 7.56 29.11
CA ASP A 25 -14.16 8.38 28.43
C ASP A 25 -12.86 7.61 28.22
N ALA A 26 -12.41 6.86 29.24
CA ALA A 26 -11.23 6.00 29.12
C ALA A 26 -11.39 4.94 28.04
N ARG A 27 -12.57 4.30 27.95
CA ARG A 27 -12.86 3.32 26.91
C ARG A 27 -12.85 3.94 25.51
N ARG A 28 -13.41 5.16 25.38
CA ARG A 28 -13.42 5.88 24.10
C ARG A 28 -12.02 6.26 23.67
N LEU A 29 -11.19 6.76 24.59
CA LEU A 29 -9.81 7.11 24.32
C LEU A 29 -9.02 5.88 23.85
N TYR A 30 -9.13 4.76 24.56
CA TYR A 30 -8.50 3.51 24.15
C TYR A 30 -8.91 3.09 22.74
N SER A 31 -10.21 3.14 22.42
CA SER A 31 -10.71 2.79 21.08
C SER A 31 -10.10 3.67 19.99
N VAL A 32 -9.98 4.98 20.22
CA VAL A 32 -9.39 5.92 19.27
C VAL A 32 -7.89 5.68 19.12
N SER A 33 -7.18 5.47 20.22
CA SER A 33 -5.74 5.13 20.22
C SER A 33 -5.48 3.85 19.43
N GLN A 34 -6.26 2.80 19.67
CA GLN A 34 -6.14 1.53 18.94
C GLN A 34 -6.39 1.71 17.44
N GLN A 35 -7.41 2.48 17.06
CA GLN A 35 -7.69 2.76 15.65
C GLN A 35 -6.51 3.51 14.99
N LYS A 36 -5.95 4.50 15.67
CA LYS A 36 -4.79 5.26 15.15
C LYS A 36 -3.55 4.40 15.00
N GLU A 37 -3.31 3.48 15.93
CA GLU A 37 -2.20 2.54 15.81
C GLU A 37 -2.36 1.62 14.59
N LEU A 38 -3.57 1.11 14.35
CA LEU A 38 -3.86 0.29 13.16
C LEU A 38 -3.68 1.09 11.86
N GLU A 39 -4.20 2.31 11.79
CA GLU A 39 -4.00 3.21 10.65
C GLU A 39 -2.51 3.46 10.38
N TRP A 40 -1.70 3.64 11.44
CA TRP A 40 -0.26 3.88 11.30
C TRP A 40 0.49 2.63 10.85
N ARG A 41 0.11 1.44 11.33
CA ARG A 41 0.66 0.18 10.85
C ARG A 41 0.39 -0.02 9.37
N GLU A 42 -0.84 0.26 8.93
CA GLU A 42 -1.19 0.12 7.51
C GLU A 42 -0.44 1.14 6.64
N LYS A 43 -0.35 2.41 7.07
CA LYS A 43 0.46 3.42 6.36
C LYS A 43 1.92 3.01 6.25
N ARG A 44 2.50 2.44 7.31
CA ARG A 44 3.87 1.96 7.29
C ARG A 44 4.03 0.80 6.32
N ARG A 45 3.08 -0.14 6.29
CA ARG A 45 3.07 -1.25 5.34
C ARG A 45 3.03 -0.78 3.88
N ILE A 46 2.16 0.18 3.57
CA ILE A 46 2.07 0.76 2.22
C ILE A 46 3.39 1.43 1.86
N ARG A 47 3.97 2.23 2.76
CA ARG A 47 5.25 2.89 2.54
C ARG A 47 6.38 1.89 2.30
N ASP A 48 6.47 0.83 3.10
CA ASP A 48 7.48 -0.22 2.95
C ASP A 48 7.31 -0.95 1.59
N LEU A 49 6.07 -1.18 1.15
CA LEU A 49 5.78 -1.75 -0.18
C LEU A 49 6.16 -0.80 -1.32
N GLU A 50 5.89 0.50 -1.19
CA GLU A 50 6.28 1.52 -2.16
C GLU A 50 7.80 1.70 -2.24
N GLU A 51 8.48 1.70 -1.08
CA GLU A 51 9.94 1.73 -1.00
C GLU A 51 10.55 0.47 -1.60
N ALA A 52 9.99 -0.72 -1.33
CA ALA A 52 10.39 -1.96 -1.96
C ALA A 52 10.19 -1.92 -3.49
N ARG A 53 9.07 -1.34 -3.96
CA ARG A 53 8.81 -1.13 -5.40
C ARG A 53 9.79 -0.15 -6.03
N ALA A 54 10.15 0.92 -5.33
CA ALA A 54 11.13 1.89 -5.79
C ALA A 54 12.54 1.29 -5.81
N ALA A 55 12.93 0.55 -4.76
CA ALA A 55 14.20 -0.14 -4.62
C ALA A 55 14.37 -1.27 -5.65
N ALA A 56 13.28 -1.96 -6.03
CA ALA A 56 13.26 -2.94 -7.11
C ALA A 56 13.44 -2.32 -8.52
N GLY A 57 13.65 -1.00 -8.62
CA GLY A 57 13.85 -0.31 -9.88
C GLY A 57 12.53 -0.13 -10.62
N GLY A 58 11.71 0.79 -10.10
CA GLY A 58 10.41 1.22 -10.62
C GLY A 58 10.00 0.69 -12.00
N VAL A 59 9.32 -0.46 -12.02
CA VAL A 59 8.49 -0.82 -13.17
C VAL A 59 7.28 0.11 -13.14
N GLN A 60 7.41 1.23 -13.85
CA GLN A 60 6.27 2.01 -14.29
C GLN A 60 5.43 1.11 -15.20
N VAL A 61 4.38 0.51 -14.65
CA VAL A 61 3.28 0.02 -15.47
C VAL A 61 2.56 1.28 -15.96
N MET A 62 3.15 1.98 -16.95
CA MET A 62 2.45 3.00 -17.71
C MET A 62 1.23 2.30 -18.33
N ALA A 63 0.04 2.64 -17.83
CA ALA A 63 -1.11 2.65 -18.70
C ALA A 63 -0.76 3.60 -19.87
N PRO A 64 -0.96 3.20 -21.14
CA PRO A 64 -0.59 4.05 -22.26
C PRO A 64 -1.55 5.25 -22.32
N SER A 65 -1.12 6.35 -21.71
CA SER A 65 -1.66 7.68 -21.95
C SER A 65 -0.85 8.32 -23.07
N ALA A 66 -1.45 8.33 -24.27
CA ALA A 66 -1.18 9.16 -25.44
C ALA A 66 0.28 9.28 -26.01
N PRO A 67 0.46 9.19 -27.34
CA PRO A 67 1.78 9.15 -27.95
C PRO A 67 2.48 10.53 -27.91
N MET A 68 3.70 10.59 -27.37
CA MET A 68 4.67 11.64 -27.69
C MET A 68 5.18 11.45 -29.12
N PRO A 69 5.24 12.50 -29.96
CA PRO A 69 5.74 12.38 -31.32
C PRO A 69 7.27 12.29 -31.31
N GLY A 70 7.81 11.11 -31.64
CA GLY A 70 9.26 10.94 -31.86
C GLY A 70 9.87 9.59 -31.48
N VAL A 71 9.12 8.68 -30.84
CA VAL A 71 9.63 7.33 -30.52
C VAL A 71 9.14 6.34 -31.60
N PRO A 72 10.03 5.54 -32.23
CA PRO A 72 9.62 4.54 -33.21
C PRO A 72 8.66 3.53 -32.55
N PRO A 73 7.65 3.03 -33.29
CA PRO A 73 6.62 2.16 -32.71
C PRO A 73 7.28 0.91 -32.09
N PRO A 74 6.87 0.49 -30.87
CA PRO A 74 7.37 -0.76 -30.32
C PRO A 74 6.93 -1.89 -31.24
N ALA A 75 7.90 -2.72 -31.63
CA ALA A 75 7.65 -3.97 -32.33
C ALA A 75 6.54 -4.74 -31.61
N ALA A 76 5.62 -5.30 -32.39
CA ALA A 76 4.52 -6.10 -31.91
C ALA A 76 5.06 -7.35 -31.19
N ASP A 77 5.31 -7.24 -29.88
CA ASP A 77 5.52 -8.40 -29.01
C ASP A 77 4.20 -9.19 -29.02
N ASP A 78 4.28 -10.46 -29.42
CA ASP A 78 3.14 -11.36 -29.51
C ASP A 78 2.33 -11.36 -28.19
N PRO A 79 1.00 -11.30 -28.25
CA PRO A 79 0.15 -11.26 -27.06
C PRO A 79 0.38 -12.47 -26.13
N VAL A 80 0.83 -13.59 -26.69
CA VAL A 80 1.21 -14.80 -25.96
C VAL A 80 2.45 -14.59 -25.08
N GLU A 81 3.46 -13.86 -25.56
CA GLU A 81 4.66 -13.56 -24.76
C GLU A 81 4.36 -12.60 -23.62
N ARG A 82 3.47 -11.62 -23.85
CA ARG A 82 3.02 -10.68 -22.80
C ARG A 82 2.27 -11.41 -21.69
N LEU A 83 1.48 -12.44 -22.04
CA LEU A 83 0.81 -13.32 -21.09
C LEU A 83 1.79 -14.18 -20.30
N ALA A 84 2.83 -14.71 -20.94
CA ALA A 84 3.88 -15.49 -20.29
C ALA A 84 4.70 -14.63 -19.30
N LYS A 85 5.10 -13.41 -19.70
CA LYS A 85 5.79 -12.45 -18.83
C LYS A 85 4.91 -12.06 -17.62
N ALA A 86 3.62 -11.80 -17.81
CA ALA A 86 2.69 -11.50 -16.72
C ALA A 86 2.55 -12.67 -15.74
N LYS A 87 2.51 -13.92 -16.23
CA LYS A 87 2.44 -15.10 -15.37
C LYS A 87 3.73 -15.27 -14.54
N ALA A 88 4.90 -15.10 -15.16
CA ALA A 88 6.17 -15.15 -14.46
C ALA A 88 6.29 -14.07 -13.37
N MET A 89 5.72 -12.88 -13.58
CA MET A 89 5.67 -11.83 -12.56
C MET A 89 4.76 -12.21 -11.39
N ARG A 90 3.61 -12.86 -11.66
CA ARG A 90 2.72 -13.38 -10.61
C ARG A 90 3.41 -14.46 -9.79
N ASP A 91 4.07 -15.41 -10.46
CA ASP A 91 4.74 -16.53 -9.79
C ASP A 91 5.94 -16.06 -8.93
N LYS A 92 6.56 -14.93 -9.31
CA LYS A 92 7.61 -14.26 -8.52
C LYS A 92 7.06 -13.36 -7.41
N GLY A 93 5.73 -13.25 -7.26
CA GLY A 93 5.09 -12.38 -6.26
C GLY A 93 5.26 -10.88 -6.53
N LEU A 94 5.66 -10.50 -7.75
CA LEU A 94 5.87 -9.11 -8.15
C LEU A 94 4.55 -8.39 -8.47
N ILE A 95 3.51 -9.15 -8.82
CA ILE A 95 2.16 -8.65 -9.05
C ILE A 95 1.15 -9.50 -8.28
N SER A 96 0.07 -8.88 -7.86
CA SER A 96 -1.06 -9.53 -7.21
C SER A 96 -1.92 -10.30 -8.23
N GLU A 97 -2.77 -11.19 -7.72
CA GLU A 97 -3.72 -11.95 -8.53
C GLU A 97 -4.68 -11.03 -9.31
N ALA A 98 -5.18 -9.96 -8.68
CA ALA A 98 -6.04 -8.97 -9.32
C ALA A 98 -5.32 -8.24 -10.47
N GLU A 99 -4.06 -7.87 -10.29
CA GLU A 99 -3.27 -7.20 -11.33
C GLU A 99 -2.99 -8.14 -12.52
N TYR A 100 -2.72 -9.41 -12.26
CA TYR A 100 -2.56 -10.40 -13.32
C TYR A 100 -3.85 -10.55 -14.17
N GLU A 101 -5.02 -10.61 -13.53
CA GLU A 101 -6.29 -10.71 -14.27
C GLU A 101 -6.56 -9.48 -15.13
N THR A 102 -6.29 -8.28 -14.61
CA THR A 102 -6.45 -7.04 -15.41
C THR A 102 -5.51 -6.99 -16.62
N LEU A 103 -4.27 -7.45 -16.47
CA LEU A 103 -3.31 -7.56 -17.58
C LEU A 103 -3.75 -8.59 -18.61
N LYS A 104 -4.20 -9.77 -18.16
CA LYS A 104 -4.74 -10.82 -19.03
C LYS A 104 -5.93 -10.32 -19.85
N ALA A 105 -6.90 -9.65 -19.22
CA ALA A 105 -8.06 -9.08 -19.90
C ALA A 105 -7.67 -8.03 -20.96
N LYS A 106 -6.69 -7.16 -20.65
CA LYS A 106 -6.17 -6.17 -21.61
C LYS A 106 -5.46 -6.81 -22.80
N ILE A 107 -4.66 -7.86 -22.56
CA ILE A 107 -3.92 -8.55 -23.62
C ILE A 107 -4.88 -9.30 -24.55
N VAL A 108 -5.88 -9.99 -23.98
CA VAL A 108 -6.90 -10.70 -24.76
C VAL A 108 -7.81 -9.74 -25.51
N GLY A 109 -8.12 -8.56 -24.95
CA GLY A 109 -8.89 -7.53 -25.65
C GLY A 109 -8.12 -6.76 -26.73
N GLN A 110 -6.80 -6.98 -26.86
CA GLN A 110 -5.94 -6.41 -27.90
C GLN A 110 -5.67 -7.38 -29.05
N LEU A 111 -6.13 -8.64 -28.94
CA LEU A 111 -6.21 -9.64 -30.01
C LEU A 111 -7.46 -9.40 -30.85
#